data_AF-A0A1Y4P0G7-F1
#
_entry.id   AF-A0A1Y4P0G7-F1
#
_cell.length_a   1.000
_cell.length_b   1.000
_cell.length_c   1.000
_cell.angle_alpha   90.00
_cell.angle_beta   90.00
_cell.angle_gamma   90.00
#
_symmetry.space_group_name_H-M   'P 1'
#
loop_
_entity.id
_entity.type
_entity.pdbx_description
1 polymer ?
#
loop_
_entity_poly.entity_id
_entity_poly.type
_entity_poly.pdbx_seq_one_letter_code
_entity_poly.pdbx_strand_id
1 'polypeptide(L)'
;MRNLQVYFEHTAVKLTTDISDTEQWQGGDIVVFHNHIGIVSDRRNENGVPYVIHHNSPWQKRYEEDILEKRKDIEGHYRVT
;
A
#
# COMPACT_ATOMS: atom_id res chain seq x y z
N MET A 1 14.00 -2.77 2.61
CA MET A 1 13.32 -4.07 2.33
C MET A 1 13.64 -4.59 0.91
N ARG A 2 14.92 -4.59 0.52
CA ARG A 2 15.33 -4.80 -0.87
C ARG A 2 14.87 -6.14 -1.46
N ASN A 3 14.87 -7.21 -0.65
CA ASN A 3 14.50 -8.54 -1.13
C ASN A 3 13.01 -8.67 -1.46
N LEU A 4 12.12 -8.02 -0.70
CA LEU A 4 10.68 -8.07 -0.96
C LEU A 4 10.31 -7.29 -2.22
N GLN A 5 10.91 -6.10 -2.40
CA GLN A 5 10.71 -5.32 -3.61
C GLN A 5 11.13 -6.10 -4.86
N VAL A 6 12.34 -6.68 -4.83
CA VAL A 6 12.83 -7.53 -5.95
C VAL A 6 11.90 -8.72 -6.18
N TYR A 7 11.45 -9.40 -5.12
CA TYR A 7 10.52 -10.52 -5.26
C TYR A 7 9.23 -10.08 -5.98
N PHE A 8 8.55 -9.03 -5.50
CA PHE A 8 7.30 -8.57 -6.11
C PHE A 8 7.49 -8.02 -7.53
N GLU A 9 8.62 -7.38 -7.83
CA GLU A 9 8.93 -6.97 -9.21
C GLU A 9 9.02 -8.15 -10.19
N HIS A 10 9.35 -9.35 -9.70
CA HIS A 10 9.45 -10.56 -10.52
C HIS A 10 8.22 -11.46 -10.47
N THR A 11 7.40 -11.39 -9.41
CA THR A 11 6.32 -12.36 -9.17
C THR A 11 4.93 -11.74 -9.07
N ALA A 12 4.79 -10.43 -9.21
CA ALA A 12 3.52 -9.72 -9.10
C ALA A 12 3.36 -8.68 -10.23
N VAL A 13 2.14 -8.26 -10.47
CA VAL A 13 1.84 -7.17 -11.41
C VAL A 13 2.15 -5.84 -10.73
N LYS A 14 3.09 -5.08 -11.28
CA LYS A 14 3.37 -3.70 -10.82
C LYS A 14 2.29 -2.75 -11.32
N LEU A 15 1.72 -1.98 -10.40
CA LEU A 15 0.64 -1.01 -10.64
C LEU A 15 1.14 0.43 -10.46
N THR A 16 0.28 1.39 -10.78
CA THR A 16 0.57 2.81 -10.56
C THR A 16 0.77 3.12 -9.06
N THR A 17 1.70 4.03 -8.77
CA THR A 17 1.86 4.63 -7.43
C THR A 17 1.17 5.98 -7.32
N ASP A 18 0.49 6.45 -8.38
CA ASP A 18 -0.38 7.61 -8.33
C ASP A 18 -1.62 7.27 -7.51
N ILE A 19 -1.75 7.89 -6.33
CA ILE A 19 -2.84 7.65 -5.40
C ILE A 19 -4.16 8.29 -5.87
N SER A 20 -4.11 9.21 -6.83
CA SER A 20 -5.32 9.81 -7.41
C SER A 20 -6.03 8.87 -8.38
N ASP A 21 -5.33 7.88 -8.93
CA ASP A 21 -5.88 6.82 -9.77
C ASP A 21 -6.53 5.71 -8.92
N THR A 22 -7.51 6.10 -8.10
CA THR A 22 -8.11 5.28 -7.04
C THR A 22 -8.71 3.95 -7.52
N GLU A 23 -9.06 3.85 -8.81
CA GLU A 23 -9.57 2.64 -9.45
C GLU A 23 -8.50 1.56 -9.62
N GLN A 24 -7.21 1.91 -9.69
CA GLN A 24 -6.13 0.93 -9.79
C GLN A 24 -5.83 0.24 -8.47
N TRP A 25 -6.16 0.87 -7.34
CA TRP A 25 -5.89 0.37 -6.00
C TRP A 25 -7.04 -0.49 -5.51
N GLN A 26 -6.82 -1.78 -5.32
CA GLN A 26 -7.84 -2.74 -4.90
C GLN A 26 -7.44 -3.43 -3.61
N GLY A 27 -8.45 -3.87 -2.85
CA GLY A 27 -8.25 -4.60 -1.62
C GLY A 27 -7.40 -5.86 -1.85
N GLY A 28 -6.39 -6.07 -1.01
CA GLY A 28 -5.43 -7.18 -1.14
C GLY A 28 -4.16 -6.84 -1.92
N ASP A 29 -4.10 -5.69 -2.60
CA ASP A 29 -2.85 -5.21 -3.20
C ASP A 29 -1.79 -4.93 -2.12
N ILE A 30 -0.53 -4.93 -2.52
CA ILE A 30 0.62 -4.70 -1.64
C ILE A 30 1.20 -3.33 -1.95
N VAL A 31 1.31 -2.49 -0.93
CA VAL A 31 2.00 -1.20 -1.00
C VAL A 31 3.33 -1.26 -0.27
N VAL A 32 4.40 -0.88 -0.96
CA VAL A 32 5.76 -0.85 -0.44
C VAL A 32 6.17 0.61 -0.27
N PHE A 33 6.62 0.96 0.93
CA PHE A 33 7.27 2.22 1.25
C PHE A 33 8.76 1.99 1.50
N HIS A 34 9.58 3.04 1.60
CA HIS A 34 11.04 2.92 1.75
C HIS A 34 11.52 1.92 2.84
N ASN A 35 10.90 1.96 4.02
CA ASN A 35 11.22 1.07 5.14
C ASN A 35 9.98 0.41 5.77
N HIS A 36 8.86 0.42 5.06
CA HIS A 36 7.60 -0.13 5.57
C HIS A 36 6.73 -0.78 4.49
N ILE A 37 5.91 -1.77 4.84
CA ILE A 37 5.01 -2.45 3.90
C ILE A 37 3.61 -2.54 4.50
N GLY A 38 2.60 -2.58 3.63
CA GLY A 38 1.21 -2.78 4.03
C GLY A 38 0.39 -3.44 2.93
N ILE A 39 -0.83 -3.82 3.29
CA ILE A 39 -1.84 -4.36 2.38
C ILE A 39 -2.91 -3.29 2.17
N VAL A 40 -3.32 -3.08 0.93
CA VAL A 40 -4.39 -2.16 0.56
C VAL A 40 -5.72 -2.73 1.05
N SER A 41 -6.50 -1.90 1.74
CA SER A 41 -7.83 -2.26 2.23
C SER A 41 -8.91 -2.11 1.16
N ASP A 42 -10.03 -2.79 1.34
CA ASP A 42 -11.27 -2.55 0.61
C ASP A 42 -12.00 -1.27 1.09
N ARG A 43 -11.71 -0.80 2.31
CA ARG A 43 -12.23 0.46 2.83
C ARG A 43 -11.52 1.64 2.21
N ARG A 44 -12.26 2.74 2.03
CA ARG A 44 -11.78 3.98 1.41
C ARG A 44 -12.21 5.20 2.20
N ASN A 45 -11.39 6.24 2.18
CA ASN A 45 -11.74 7.54 2.74
C ASN A 45 -12.71 8.29 1.81
N GLU A 46 -13.08 9.53 2.17
CA GLU A 46 -14.04 10.33 1.40
C GLU A 46 -13.58 10.68 -0.02
N ASN A 47 -12.27 10.64 -0.28
CA ASN A 47 -11.69 10.85 -1.61
C ASN A 47 -11.61 9.57 -2.44
N GLY A 48 -12.06 8.43 -1.90
CA GLY A 48 -11.94 7.13 -2.56
C GLY A 48 -10.55 6.49 -2.43
N VAL A 49 -9.61 7.11 -1.71
CA VAL A 49 -8.28 6.54 -1.48
C VAL A 49 -8.38 5.42 -0.44
N PRO A 50 -7.82 4.23 -0.69
CA PRO A 50 -7.96 3.12 0.24
C PRO A 50 -7.12 3.31 1.49
N TYR A 51 -7.62 2.77 2.60
CA TYR A 51 -6.83 2.60 3.82
C TYR A 51 -5.74 1.54 3.59
N VAL A 52 -4.72 1.53 4.44
CA VAL A 52 -3.68 0.51 4.45
C VAL A 52 -3.75 -0.27 5.74
N ILE A 53 -3.73 -1.60 5.64
CA ILE A 53 -3.58 -2.52 6.75
C ILE A 53 -2.09 -2.76 6.98
N HIS A 54 -1.57 -2.35 8.13
CA HIS A 54 -0.18 -2.54 8.49
C HIS A 54 0.04 -2.57 10.01
N HIS A 55 1.25 -2.97 10.42
CA HIS A 55 1.70 -2.88 11.80
C HIS A 55 2.87 -1.90 11.89
N ASN A 56 2.66 -0.74 12.50
CA ASN A 56 3.65 0.33 12.61
C ASN A 56 4.35 0.35 13.99
N SER A 57 3.59 0.24 15.09
CA SER A 57 4.16 0.24 16.44
C SER A 57 3.16 -0.23 17.49
N PRO A 58 3.60 -0.53 18.73
CA PRO A 58 2.70 -0.89 19.85
C PRO A 58 1.67 0.19 20.21
N TRP A 59 1.91 1.45 19.81
CA TRP A 59 1.07 2.61 20.13
C TRP A 59 0.21 3.07 18.95
N GLN A 60 0.20 2.31 17.85
CA GLN A 60 -0.63 2.64 16.70
C GLN A 60 -2.11 2.65 17.08
N LYS A 61 -2.87 3.59 16.52
CA LYS A 61 -4.28 3.76 16.88
C LYS A 61 -5.16 2.67 16.27
N ARG A 62 -4.84 2.27 15.03
CA ARG A 62 -5.55 1.24 14.26
C ARG A 62 -4.54 0.47 13.43
N TYR A 63 -4.90 -0.76 13.07
CA TYR A 63 -4.13 -1.55 12.10
C TYR A 63 -4.47 -1.16 10.66
N GLU A 64 -5.65 -0.59 10.44
CA GLU A 64 -6.15 -0.09 9.16
C GLU A 64 -6.18 1.45 9.22
N GLU A 65 -5.24 2.10 8.54
CA GLU A 65 -4.99 3.54 8.66
C GLU A 65 -5.00 4.26 7.31
N ASP A 66 -5.50 5.50 7.32
CA ASP A 66 -5.48 6.38 6.17
C ASP A 66 -4.11 7.07 6.09
N ILE A 67 -3.18 6.45 5.35
CA ILE A 67 -1.78 6.87 5.31
C ILE A 67 -1.25 7.16 3.90
N LEU A 68 -1.91 6.73 2.82
CA LEU A 68 -1.38 6.88 1.46
C LEU A 68 -1.15 8.35 1.09
N GLU A 69 -2.14 9.22 1.35
CA GLU A 69 -2.04 10.67 1.07
C GLU A 69 -1.03 11.39 1.98
N LYS A 70 -0.65 10.79 3.12
CA LYS A 70 0.28 11.39 4.10
C LYS A 70 1.73 10.97 3.87
N ARG A 71 1.95 9.88 3.14
CA ARG A 71 3.27 9.28 2.88
C ARG A 71 3.78 9.75 1.52
N LYS A 72 5.08 10.07 1.45
CA LYS A 72 5.75 10.52 0.21
C LYS A 72 6.83 9.55 -0.27
N ASP A 73 6.89 8.39 0.36
CA ASP A 73 7.95 7.40 0.25
C ASP A 73 7.41 6.06 -0.28
N ILE A 74 6.34 6.09 -1.07
CA ILE A 74 5.84 4.91 -1.80
C ILE A 74 6.89 4.53 -2.85
N GLU A 75 7.40 3.31 -2.78
CA GLU A 75 8.38 2.76 -3.72
C GLU A 75 7.75 1.77 -4.69
N GLY A 76 6.58 1.22 -4.37
CA GLY A 76 5.85 0.34 -5.28
C GLY A 76 4.46 -0.03 -4.81
N HIS A 77 3.66 -0.51 -5.76
CA HIS A 77 2.30 -0.99 -5.60
C HIS A 77 2.14 -2.23 -6.48
N TYR A 78 1.69 -3.35 -5.93
CA TYR A 78 1.72 -4.66 -6.58
C TYR A 78 0.45 -5.47 -6.35
N ARG A 79 0.04 -6.25 -7.35
CA ARG A 79 -1.05 -7.24 -7.26
C ARG A 79 -0.53 -8.66 -7.53
N VAL A 80 -0.81 -9.57 -6.60
CA VAL A 80 -0.50 -11.00 -6.76
C VAL A 80 -1.66 -11.66 -7.51
N THR A 81 -1.36 -12.46 -8.53
CA THR A 81 -2.33 -13.17 -9.39
C THR A 81 -2.13 -14.67 -9.32
#